data_AF-A0A0Q8E951-F1
#
_entry.id   AF-A0A0Q8E951-F1
#
_cell.length_a   1.000
_cell.length_b   1.000
_cell.length_c   1.000
_cell.angle_alpha   90.00
_cell.angle_beta   90.00
_cell.angle_gamma   90.00
#
_symmetry.space_group_name_H-M   'P 1'
#
loop_
_entity.id
_entity.type
_entity.pdbx_description
1 polymer ?
#
loop_
_entity_poly.entity_id
_entity_poly.type
_entity_poly.pdbx_seq_one_letter_code
_entity_poly.pdbx_strand_id
1 'polypeptide(L)'
;MIFSISLLGSFVTGALHMYGFFRLYSIVKAERPDWLQVRGSLSFFYDGLPRSGDPNVQVEVLRIAFGSRARQLRDPTAMRYAQWIRLFLPAALTLFVVGLAGTLSGAP
;
A
#
# COMPACT_ATOMS: atom_id res chain seq x y z
N MET A 1 12.00 24.89 0.30
CA MET A 1 12.02 24.28 -1.05
C MET A 1 12.11 22.75 -0.99
N ILE A 2 13.07 22.17 -0.26
CA ILE A 2 13.21 20.70 -0.12
C ILE A 2 11.93 20.05 0.38
N PHE A 3 11.31 20.60 1.43
CA PHE A 3 10.03 20.10 1.97
C PHE A 3 8.93 19.98 0.90
N SER A 4 8.69 21.03 0.13
CA SER A 4 7.63 21.06 -0.90
C SER A 4 7.88 20.04 -2.02
N ILE A 5 9.13 19.86 -2.43
CA ILE A 5 9.52 18.87 -3.44
C ILE A 5 9.34 17.45 -2.89
N SER A 6 9.80 17.20 -1.66
CA SER A 6 9.64 15.92 -0.98
C SER A 6 8.17 15.56 -0.76
N LEU A 7 7.34 16.53 -0.37
CA LEU A 7 5.91 16.34 -0.17
C LEU A 7 5.20 15.99 -1.49
N LEU A 8 5.50 16.74 -2.56
CA LEU A 8 4.96 16.46 -3.89
C LEU A 8 5.39 15.07 -4.38
N GLY A 9 6.67 14.72 -4.21
CA GLY A 9 7.18 13.39 -4.55
C GLY A 9 6.48 12.28 -3.75
N SER A 10 6.31 12.48 -2.44
CA SER A 10 5.58 11.54 -1.57
C SER A 10 4.12 11.39 -1.99
N PHE A 11 3.48 12.46 -2.44
CA PHE A 11 2.10 12.42 -2.91
C PHE A 11 1.97 11.62 -4.21
N VAL A 12 2.82 11.89 -5.20
CA VAL A 12 2.80 11.16 -6.49
C VAL A 12 3.12 9.68 -6.29
N THR A 13 4.17 9.37 -5.53
CA THR A 13 4.53 7.98 -5.21
C THR A 13 3.45 7.28 -4.40
N GLY A 14 2.82 7.97 -3.45
CA GLY A 14 1.67 7.48 -2.69
C GLY A 14 0.47 7.15 -3.58
N ALA A 15 0.15 7.99 -4.57
CA ALA A 15 -0.92 7.73 -5.52
C ALA A 15 -0.64 6.49 -6.39
N LEU A 16 0.60 6.34 -6.88
CA LEU A 16 1.02 5.15 -7.63
C LEU A 16 0.98 3.87 -6.78
N HIS A 17 1.38 3.98 -5.51
CA HIS A 17 1.24 2.90 -4.54
C HIS A 17 -0.23 2.50 -4.37
N MET A 18 -1.13 3.46 -4.14
CA MET A 18 -2.57 3.21 -3.96
C MET A 18 -3.18 2.55 -5.20
N TYR A 19 -2.83 3.02 -6.39
CA TYR A 19 -3.27 2.38 -7.62
C TYR A 19 -2.81 0.92 -7.71
N GLY A 20 -1.52 0.64 -7.45
CA GLY A 20 -0.99 -0.72 -7.43
C GLY A 20 -1.67 -1.60 -6.37
N PHE A 21 -1.92 -1.04 -5.18
CA PHE A 21 -2.63 -1.69 -4.09
C PHE A 21 -4.04 -2.12 -4.49
N PHE A 22 -4.86 -1.21 -5.02
CA PHE A 22 -6.24 -1.54 -5.38
C PHE A 22 -6.30 -2.56 -6.53
N ARG A 23 -5.37 -2.49 -7.48
CA ARG A 23 -5.27 -3.48 -8.56
C ARG A 23 -4.91 -4.85 -8.00
N LEU A 24 -3.88 -4.96 -7.16
CA LEU A 24 -3.53 -6.24 -6.53
C LEU A 24 -4.67 -6.77 -5.65
N TYR A 25 -5.32 -5.93 -4.85
CA TYR A 25 -6.49 -6.29 -4.05
C TYR A 25 -7.60 -6.87 -4.91
N SER A 26 -7.92 -6.23 -6.05
CA SER A 26 -8.97 -6.70 -6.95
C SER A 26 -8.67 -8.09 -7.53
N ILE A 27 -7.41 -8.36 -7.89
CA ILE A 27 -6.96 -9.67 -8.38
C ILE A 27 -7.07 -10.73 -7.28
N VAL A 28 -6.52 -10.45 -6.09
CA VAL A 28 -6.60 -11.39 -4.95
C VAL A 28 -8.05 -11.67 -4.60
N LYS A 29 -8.90 -10.65 -4.55
CA LYS A 29 -10.33 -10.80 -4.27
C LYS A 29 -11.03 -11.69 -5.30
N ALA A 30 -10.64 -11.61 -6.58
CA ALA A 30 -11.23 -12.41 -7.64
C ALA A 30 -10.74 -13.87 -7.62
N GLU A 31 -9.46 -14.11 -7.34
CA GLU A 31 -8.86 -15.45 -7.48
C GLU A 31 -8.71 -16.25 -6.19
N ARG A 32 -8.47 -15.55 -5.08
CA ARG A 32 -8.18 -16.10 -3.74
C ARG A 32 -8.86 -15.25 -2.66
N PRO A 33 -10.20 -15.11 -2.68
CA PRO A 33 -10.92 -14.32 -1.69
C PRO A 33 -10.70 -14.82 -0.27
N ASP A 34 -10.39 -16.12 -0.10
CA ASP A 34 -10.03 -16.76 1.16
C ASP A 34 -8.80 -16.11 1.81
N TRP A 35 -7.83 -15.63 1.04
CA TRP A 35 -6.66 -14.94 1.58
C TRP A 35 -7.00 -13.60 2.22
N LEU A 36 -8.15 -13.01 1.88
CA LEU A 36 -8.61 -11.73 2.41
C LEU A 36 -9.66 -11.89 3.51
N GLN A 37 -9.99 -13.12 3.91
CA GLN A 37 -10.90 -13.41 5.03
C GLN A 37 -10.21 -13.24 6.39
N VAL A 38 -9.43 -12.17 6.54
CA VAL A 38 -8.81 -11.80 7.81
C VAL A 38 -9.83 -10.98 8.59
N ARG A 39 -10.03 -11.33 9.87
CA ARG A 39 -10.86 -10.56 10.81
C ARG A 39 -10.00 -10.26 12.02
N GLY A 40 -9.67 -8.98 12.20
CA GLY A 40 -8.88 -8.51 13.34
C GLY A 40 -9.76 -7.92 14.43
N SER A 41 -9.16 -7.65 15.59
CA SER A 41 -9.85 -6.99 16.72
C SER A 41 -10.45 -5.63 16.37
N LEU A 42 -9.93 -4.96 15.33
CA LEU A 42 -10.41 -3.67 14.86
C LEU A 42 -11.39 -3.76 13.70
N SER A 43 -11.64 -4.94 13.12
CA SER A 43 -12.52 -5.09 11.94
C SER A 43 -13.95 -4.62 12.20
N PHE A 44 -14.44 -4.65 13.45
CA PHE A 44 -15.78 -4.19 13.79
C PHE A 44 -16.00 -2.69 13.54
N PHE A 45 -14.94 -1.86 13.64
CA PHE A 45 -15.03 -0.43 13.32
C PHE A 45 -15.23 -0.17 11.82
N TYR A 46 -14.99 -1.19 10.99
CA TYR A 46 -15.08 -1.13 9.53
C TYR A 46 -16.23 -2.00 8.99
N ASP A 47 -17.05 -2.59 9.86
CA ASP A 47 -18.25 -3.32 9.45
C ASP A 47 -19.22 -2.35 8.74
N GLY A 48 -19.62 -2.69 7.51
CA GLY A 48 -20.44 -1.83 6.64
C GLY A 48 -19.67 -0.99 5.62
N LEU A 49 -18.33 -0.92 5.71
CA LEU A 49 -17.47 -0.30 4.70
C LEU A 49 -16.92 -1.33 3.71
N PRO A 50 -16.46 -0.90 2.51
CA PRO A 50 -15.71 -1.78 1.62
C PRO A 50 -14.51 -2.39 2.35
N ARG A 51 -14.32 -3.70 2.27
CA ARG A 51 -13.24 -4.41 2.99
C ARG A 51 -11.83 -3.92 2.63
N SER A 52 -11.64 -3.23 1.52
CA SER A 52 -10.38 -2.55 1.20
C SER A 52 -10.02 -1.43 2.18
N GLY A 53 -11.00 -0.91 2.92
CA GLY A 53 -10.81 0.06 3.99
C GLY A 53 -10.45 -0.54 5.35
N ASP A 54 -10.59 -1.86 5.54
CA ASP A 54 -10.19 -2.54 6.77
C ASP A 54 -8.66 -2.64 6.84
N PRO A 55 -8.00 -2.08 7.88
CA PRO A 55 -6.55 -2.13 8.05
C PRO A 55 -5.99 -3.55 8.02
N ASN A 56 -6.73 -4.54 8.51
CA ASN A 56 -6.29 -5.94 8.52
C ASN A 56 -6.18 -6.49 7.10
N VAL A 57 -7.14 -6.13 6.25
CA VAL A 57 -7.14 -6.50 4.84
C VAL A 57 -6.02 -5.75 4.10
N GLN A 58 -5.79 -4.48 4.42
CA GLN A 58 -4.70 -3.71 3.83
C GLN A 58 -3.33 -4.33 4.16
N VAL A 59 -3.10 -4.68 5.43
CA VAL A 59 -1.88 -5.36 5.87
C VAL A 59 -1.72 -6.71 5.17
N GLU A 60 -2.80 -7.47 4.98
CA GLU A 60 -2.72 -8.76 4.29
C GLU A 60 -2.39 -8.61 2.79
N VAL A 61 -2.94 -7.61 2.11
CA VAL A 61 -2.56 -7.29 0.72
C VAL A 61 -1.08 -6.90 0.65
N LEU A 62 -0.56 -6.14 1.62
CA LEU A 62 0.87 -5.86 1.71
C LEU A 62 1.69 -7.14 1.94
N ARG A 63 1.25 -8.04 2.83
CA ARG A 63 1.92 -9.34 3.04
C ARG A 63 1.95 -10.18 1.77
N ILE A 64 0.87 -10.20 0.99
CA ILE A 64 0.84 -10.85 -0.32
C ILE A 64 1.83 -10.19 -1.28
N ALA A 65 1.84 -8.85 -1.32
CA ALA A 65 2.74 -8.09 -2.17
C ALA A 65 4.20 -8.34 -1.84
N PHE A 66 4.61 -8.35 -0.57
CA PHE A 66 6.00 -8.58 -0.15
C PHE A 66 6.39 -10.06 -0.06
N GLY A 67 5.42 -10.96 0.00
CA GLY A 67 5.63 -12.41 0.10
C GLY A 67 5.72 -13.14 -1.25
N SER A 68 5.64 -14.46 -1.18
CA SER A 68 5.64 -15.36 -2.35
C SER A 68 4.24 -15.57 -2.94
N ARG A 69 3.18 -15.27 -2.19
CA ARG A 69 1.77 -15.52 -2.58
C ARG A 69 1.35 -14.81 -3.87
N ALA A 70 1.89 -13.62 -4.16
CA ALA A 70 1.61 -12.93 -5.42
C ALA A 70 2.01 -13.74 -6.68
N ARG A 71 2.97 -14.68 -6.58
CA ARG A 71 3.39 -15.56 -7.70
C ARG A 71 2.41 -16.70 -7.96
N GLN A 72 1.53 -16.99 -7.00
CA GLN A 72 0.58 -18.10 -7.07
C GLN A 72 -0.76 -17.67 -7.70
N LEU A 73 -0.92 -16.37 -7.98
CA LEU A 73 -2.05 -15.82 -8.73
C LEU A 73 -1.87 -16.11 -10.22
N ARG A 74 -2.99 -16.35 -10.91
CA ARG A 74 -3.07 -16.67 -12.33
C ARG A 74 -2.96 -15.41 -13.18
N ASP A 75 -3.41 -14.25 -12.70
CA ASP A 75 -3.28 -12.98 -13.41
C ASP A 75 -1.78 -12.60 -13.58
N PRO A 76 -1.29 -12.48 -14.83
CA PRO A 76 0.13 -12.19 -15.09
C PRO A 76 0.54 -10.79 -14.63
N THR A 77 -0.41 -9.88 -14.42
CA THR A 77 -0.16 -8.52 -13.92
C THR A 77 -0.07 -8.45 -12.40
N ALA A 78 -0.46 -9.51 -11.67
CA ALA A 78 -0.39 -9.54 -10.20
C ALA A 78 1.03 -9.25 -9.68
N MET A 79 2.04 -9.86 -10.32
CA MET A 79 3.44 -9.65 -9.95
C MET A 79 3.90 -8.22 -10.21
N ARG A 80 3.42 -7.60 -11.30
CA ARG A 80 3.73 -6.20 -11.62
C ARG A 80 3.20 -5.27 -10.53
N TYR A 81 1.97 -5.46 -10.07
CA TYR A 81 1.40 -4.64 -9.01
C TYR A 81 2.06 -4.90 -7.64
N ALA A 82 2.41 -6.15 -7.34
CA ALA A 82 3.21 -6.47 -6.15
C ALA A 82 4.58 -5.76 -6.17
N GLN A 83 5.26 -5.71 -7.31
CA GLN A 83 6.51 -4.96 -7.48
C GLN A 83 6.32 -3.46 -7.33
N TRP A 84 5.23 -2.90 -7.86
CA TRP A 84 4.90 -1.48 -7.68
C TRP A 84 4.71 -1.14 -6.21
N ILE A 85 4.00 -1.98 -5.46
CA ILE A 85 3.84 -1.80 -4.00
C ILE A 85 5.21 -1.84 -3.31
N ARG A 86 6.06 -2.82 -3.63
CA ARG A 86 7.42 -2.95 -3.07
C ARG A 86 8.31 -1.75 -3.36
N LEU A 87 8.11 -1.06 -4.48
CA LEU A 87 8.90 0.10 -4.88
C LEU A 87 8.33 1.39 -4.29
N PHE A 88 7.04 1.66 -4.50
CA PHE A 88 6.45 2.94 -4.19
C PHE A 88 6.14 3.14 -2.71
N LEU A 89 5.87 2.08 -1.95
CA LEU A 89 5.66 2.20 -0.50
C LEU A 89 6.92 2.72 0.23
N PRO A 90 8.10 2.08 0.10
CA PRO A 90 9.30 2.60 0.74
C PRO A 90 9.77 3.93 0.14
N ALA A 91 9.54 4.16 -1.17
CA ALA A 91 9.87 5.45 -1.79
C ALA A 91 9.04 6.60 -1.22
N ALA A 92 7.72 6.43 -1.09
CA ALA A 92 6.83 7.41 -0.48
C ALA A 92 7.22 7.67 0.97
N LEU A 93 7.48 6.61 1.75
CA LEU A 93 7.93 6.74 3.14
C LEU A 93 9.26 7.49 3.26
N THR A 94 10.22 7.18 2.39
CA THR A 94 11.53 7.86 2.36
C THR A 94 11.37 9.35 2.06
N LEU A 95 10.57 9.70 1.04
CA LEU A 95 10.32 11.08 0.66
C LEU A 95 9.61 11.85 1.78
N PHE A 96 8.64 11.22 2.46
CA PHE A 96 7.99 11.81 3.61
C PHE A 96 8.97 12.10 4.76
N VAL A 97 9.81 11.12 5.13
CA VAL A 97 10.81 11.28 6.20
C VAL A 97 11.83 12.35 5.87
N VAL A 98 12.34 12.39 4.62
CA VAL A 98 13.28 13.44 4.16
C VAL A 98 12.63 14.82 4.23
N GLY A 99 11.38 14.94 3.79
CA GLY A 99 10.62 16.18 3.89
C GLY A 99 10.50 16.62 5.35
N LEU A 100 10.03 15.74 6.22
CA LEU A 100 9.86 16.01 7.65
C LEU A 100 11.17 16.44 8.31
N ALA A 101 12.26 15.67 8.12
CA ALA A 101 13.57 15.99 8.65
C ALA A 101 14.08 17.36 8.16
N GLY A 102 13.91 17.66 6.87
CA GLY A 102 14.26 18.96 6.30
C GLY A 102 13.41 20.12 6.83
N THR A 103 12.22 19.85 7.36
CA THR A 103 11.38 20.88 8.01
C THR A 103 11.84 21.11 9.44
N LEU A 104 12.15 20.03 10.16
CA LEU A 104 12.63 20.08 11.54
C LEU A 104 14.03 20.69 11.66
N SER A 105 14.91 20.46 10.69
CA SER A 105 16.25 21.06 10.67
C SER A 105 16.28 22.55 10.28
N GLY A 106 15.19 23.05 9.69
CA GLY A 106 15.01 24.46 9.36
C GLY A 106 14.14 25.23 10.35
N ALA A 107 13.66 24.57 11.41
CA ALA A 107 12.96 25.23 12.51
C ALA A 107 13.99 25.97 13.40
N PRO A 108 13.72 27.23 13.79
CA PRO A 108 14.63 28.02 14.62
C PRO A 108 14.83 27.44 16.02
#